data_AF-A0A957YKU0-F1
#
_entry.id   AF-A0A957YKU0-F1
#
_cell.length_a   1.000
_cell.length_b   1.000
_cell.length_c   1.000
_cell.angle_alpha   90.00
_cell.angle_beta   90.00
_cell.angle_gamma   90.00
#
_symmetry.space_group_name_H-M   'P 1'
#
loop_
_entity.id
_entity.type
_entity.pdbx_description
1 polymer ?
#
loop_
_entity_poly.entity_id
_entity_poly.type
_entity_poly.pdbx_seq_one_letter_code
_entity_poly.pdbx_strand_id
1 'polypeptide(L)'
;ASPTLGGLAGPIHLDDGVDVDRYYHAILSSDSFLRDLCNELSISDQLRYKETRMGFYYKGDIHPMNNVMEFFRFPPLGWIDRFRLGLTVLYA
;
A
#
# COMPACT_ATOMS: atom_id res chain seq x y z
N ALA A 1 25.89 14.75 -2.80
CA ALA A 1 24.58 14.96 -3.44
C ALA A 1 24.55 14.18 -4.75
N SER A 2 23.40 13.64 -5.15
CA SER A 2 23.25 12.93 -6.43
C SER A 2 23.19 13.93 -7.59
N PRO A 3 23.71 13.60 -8.80
CA PRO A 3 23.54 14.44 -9.99
C PRO A 3 22.10 14.43 -10.56
N THR A 4 21.25 13.50 -10.11
CA THR A 4 19.85 13.36 -10.55
C THR A 4 18.86 13.73 -9.46
N LEU A 5 17.72 14.29 -9.86
CA LEU A 5 16.58 14.58 -8.97
C LEU A 5 15.85 13.30 -8.57
N GLY A 6 15.00 13.40 -7.55
CA GLY A 6 14.10 12.32 -7.10
C GLY A 6 14.57 11.59 -5.85
N GLY A 7 15.88 11.46 -5.62
CA GLY A 7 16.39 10.80 -4.41
C GLY A 7 15.82 9.38 -4.23
N LEU A 8 15.06 9.16 -3.16
CA LEU A 8 14.37 7.88 -2.90
C LEU A 8 13.12 7.66 -3.77
N ALA A 9 12.58 8.70 -4.40
CA ALA A 9 11.47 8.64 -5.36
C ALA A 9 11.94 8.64 -6.82
N GLY A 10 13.23 8.40 -7.06
CA GLY A 10 13.78 8.32 -8.42
C GLY A 10 13.43 6.99 -9.08
N PRO A 11 13.18 6.97 -10.40
CA PRO A 11 13.00 5.73 -11.16
C PRO A 11 14.34 5.09 -11.54
N ILE A 12 14.28 3.84 -11.99
CA ILE A 12 15.25 3.18 -12.85
C ILE A 12 14.63 2.98 -14.24
N HIS A 13 15.46 3.04 -15.27
CA HIS A 13 15.03 2.79 -16.65
C HIS A 13 15.60 1.44 -17.06
N LEU A 14 14.71 0.53 -17.47
CA LEU A 14 15.10 -0.77 -17.99
C LEU A 14 15.47 -0.67 -19.48
N ASP A 15 16.26 -1.63 -19.97
CA ASP A 15 16.76 -1.64 -21.35
C ASP A 15 15.63 -1.71 -22.41
N ASP A 16 14.46 -2.21 -22.01
CA ASP A 16 13.25 -2.28 -22.83
C ASP A 16 12.41 -0.99 -22.81
N GLY A 17 12.88 0.06 -22.12
CA GLY A 17 12.24 1.37 -22.04
C GLY A 17 11.17 1.48 -20.94
N VAL A 18 11.01 0.48 -20.08
CA VAL A 18 10.08 0.54 -18.94
C VAL A 18 10.70 1.31 -17.78
N ASP A 19 9.94 2.27 -17.25
CA ASP A 19 10.27 2.96 -16.01
C ASP A 19 9.73 2.19 -14.80
N VAL A 20 10.59 1.95 -13.82
CA VAL A 20 10.24 1.28 -12.57
C VAL A 20 10.77 2.09 -11.40
N ASP A 21 10.04 2.11 -10.29
CA ASP A 21 10.51 2.77 -9.08
C ASP A 21 11.78 2.11 -8.57
N ARG A 22 12.81 2.91 -8.28
CA ARG A 22 14.07 2.38 -7.75
C ARG A 22 13.90 1.79 -6.36
N TYR A 23 13.05 2.43 -5.56
CA TYR A 23 12.72 2.02 -4.21
C TYR A 23 11.22 1.90 -4.09
N TYR A 24 10.78 0.88 -3.34
CA TYR A 24 9.36 0.69 -3.10
C TYR A 24 8.77 1.90 -2.37
N HIS A 25 7.70 2.45 -2.95
CA HIS A 25 6.94 3.53 -2.36
C HIS A 25 5.45 3.37 -2.69
N ALA A 26 4.60 3.89 -1.82
CA ALA A 26 3.16 3.85 -1.98
C ALA A 26 2.58 5.22 -1.63
N ILE A 27 1.66 5.70 -2.47
CA ILE A 27 0.87 6.89 -2.21
C ILE A 27 -0.51 6.43 -1.74
N LEU A 28 -0.87 6.77 -0.51
CA LEU A 28 -2.19 6.48 0.04
C LEU A 28 -3.17 7.54 -0.44
N SER A 29 -4.39 7.14 -0.80
CA SER A 29 -5.45 8.08 -1.20
C SER A 29 -5.87 9.05 -0.08
N SER A 30 -5.58 8.68 1.17
CA SER A 30 -5.78 9.49 2.36
C SER A 30 -4.68 10.52 2.61
N ASP A 31 -3.58 10.52 1.85
CA ASP A 31 -2.51 11.51 1.98
C ASP A 31 -2.98 12.86 1.39
N SER A 32 -3.52 13.72 2.24
CA SER A 32 -3.97 15.05 1.83
C SER A 32 -2.81 15.98 1.49
N PHE A 33 -1.68 15.87 2.19
CA PHE A 33 -0.54 16.76 1.99
C PHE A 33 0.08 16.59 0.61
N LEU A 34 0.30 15.34 0.17
CA LEU A 34 0.80 15.10 -1.17
C LEU A 34 -0.20 15.54 -2.24
N ARG A 35 -1.50 15.28 -2.03
CA ARG A 35 -2.55 15.69 -2.96
C ARG A 35 -2.61 17.21 -3.11
N ASP A 36 -2.53 17.95 -2.02
CA ASP A 36 -2.56 19.41 -2.02
C ASP A 36 -1.30 19.98 -2.68
N LEU A 37 -0.14 19.37 -2.45
CA LEU A 37 1.10 19.74 -3.15
C LEU A 37 0.99 19.50 -4.67
N CYS A 38 0.44 18.36 -5.10
CA CYS A 38 0.21 18.09 -6.52
C CYS A 38 -0.78 19.09 -7.14
N ASN A 39 -1.80 19.52 -6.39
CA ASN A 39 -2.73 20.57 -6.82
C ASN A 39 -2.01 21.91 -6.99
N GLU A 40 -1.18 22.32 -6.02
CA GLU A 40 -0.39 23.56 -6.08
C GLU A 40 0.56 23.57 -7.29
N LEU A 41 1.17 22.42 -7.58
CA LEU A 41 2.07 22.24 -8.73
C LEU A 41 1.34 22.01 -10.06
N SER A 42 0.00 21.95 -10.06
CA SER A 42 -0.83 21.70 -11.26
C SER A 42 -0.52 20.37 -11.97
N ILE A 43 -0.24 19.31 -11.19
CA ILE A 43 0.09 17.95 -11.70
C ILE A 43 -0.86 16.87 -11.17
N SER A 44 -2.03 17.24 -10.65
CA SER A 44 -2.97 16.31 -10.01
C SER A 44 -3.52 15.24 -10.95
N ASP A 45 -3.54 15.50 -12.25
CA ASP A 45 -3.93 14.57 -13.31
C ASP A 45 -2.93 13.42 -13.50
N GLN A 46 -1.70 13.56 -12.98
CA GLN A 46 -0.69 12.53 -13.00
C GLN A 46 -0.84 11.52 -11.86
N LEU A 47 -1.56 11.86 -10.79
CA LEU A 47 -1.83 10.94 -9.69
C LEU A 47 -2.83 9.85 -10.13
N ARG A 48 -2.37 8.60 -10.11
CA ARG A 48 -3.17 7.43 -10.50
C ARG A 48 -3.34 6.49 -9.33
N TYR A 49 -4.53 6.49 -8.73
CA TYR A 49 -4.88 5.52 -7.69
C TYR A 49 -5.40 4.23 -8.30
N LYS A 50 -4.95 3.10 -7.76
CA LYS A 50 -5.50 1.78 -8.05
C LYS A 50 -5.84 1.07 -6.76
N GLU A 51 -6.92 0.29 -6.79
CA GLU A 51 -7.27 -0.59 -5.68
C GLU A 51 -6.13 -1.59 -5.45
N THR A 52 -5.55 -1.56 -4.26
CA THR A 52 -4.48 -2.47 -3.85
C THR A 52 -5.09 -3.60 -3.03
N ARG A 53 -4.70 -4.84 -3.35
CA ARG A 53 -5.09 -6.01 -2.56
C ARG A 53 -3.93 -6.52 -1.74
N MET A 54 -4.22 -6.91 -0.51
CA MET A 54 -3.28 -7.46 0.46
C MET A 54 -3.46 -8.96 0.58
N GLY A 55 -2.34 -9.65 0.80
CA GLY A 55 -2.28 -11.07 1.09
C GLY A 55 -1.35 -11.34 2.27
N PHE A 56 -1.74 -12.25 3.14
CA PHE A 56 -0.97 -12.71 4.28
C PHE A 56 -0.42 -14.11 4.00
N TYR A 57 0.90 -14.23 3.92
CA TYR A 57 1.54 -15.52 3.73
C TYR A 57 1.68 -16.27 5.06
N TYR A 58 1.15 -17.48 5.14
CA TYR A 58 1.26 -18.36 6.31
C TYR A 58 1.32 -19.83 5.90
N LYS A 59 2.33 -20.54 6.41
CA LYS A 59 2.50 -22.00 6.23
C LYS A 59 2.32 -22.50 4.78
N GLY A 60 2.87 -21.78 3.81
CA GLY A 60 2.83 -22.19 2.41
C GLY A 60 1.69 -21.59 1.59
N ASP A 61 0.70 -21.00 2.25
CA ASP A 61 -0.48 -20.41 1.59
C ASP A 61 -0.54 -18.89 1.73
N ILE A 62 -1.12 -18.23 0.74
CA ILE A 62 -1.44 -16.79 0.80
C ILE A 62 -2.94 -16.65 1.09
N HIS A 63 -3.26 -16.01 2.21
CA HIS A 63 -4.63 -15.72 2.61
C HIS A 63 -4.98 -14.26 2.29
N PRO A 64 -6.08 -13.98 1.59
CA PRO A 64 -6.50 -12.61 1.33
C PRO A 64 -6.95 -11.94 2.64
N MET A 65 -6.71 -10.63 2.79
CA MET A 65 -7.02 -9.86 4.00
C MET A 65 -7.59 -8.46 3.64
N ASN A 66 -8.50 -8.41 2.68
CA ASN A 66 -9.01 -7.17 2.08
C ASN A 66 -10.36 -6.75 2.66
N ASN A 67 -11.08 -7.66 3.28
CA ASN A 67 -12.39 -7.39 3.86
C ASN A 67 -12.64 -8.20 5.13
N VAL A 68 -13.69 -7.80 5.84
CA VAL A 68 -14.08 -8.39 7.13
C VAL A 68 -14.39 -9.90 7.00
N MET A 69 -14.99 -10.33 5.90
CA MET A 69 -15.32 -11.75 5.68
C MET A 69 -14.08 -12.61 5.47
N GLU A 70 -13.09 -12.12 4.73
CA GLU A 70 -11.77 -12.75 4.57
C GLU A 70 -11.06 -12.85 5.92
N PHE A 71 -11.12 -11.79 6.73
CA PHE A 71 -10.59 -11.80 8.09
C PHE A 71 -11.28 -12.86 8.97
N PHE A 72 -12.61 -13.01 8.89
CA PHE A 72 -13.36 -14.08 9.57
C PHE A 72 -13.09 -15.49 9.03
N ARG A 73 -12.49 -15.62 7.85
CA ARG A 73 -12.08 -16.91 7.28
C ARG A 73 -10.60 -17.19 7.48
N PHE A 74 -9.82 -16.22 7.93
CA PHE A 74 -8.37 -16.31 8.11
C PHE A 74 -8.00 -17.48 9.05
N PRO A 75 -7.51 -18.61 8.50
CA PRO A 75 -7.26 -19.83 9.28
C PRO A 75 -6.25 -19.70 10.42
N PRO A 76 -5.20 -18.86 10.31
CA PRO A 76 -4.18 -18.73 11.36
C PRO A 76 -4.69 -18.10 12.65
N LEU A 77 -5.87 -17.48 12.66
CA LEU A 77 -6.43 -16.80 13.83
C LEU A 77 -7.56 -17.63 14.43
N GLY A 78 -7.34 -18.15 15.64
CA GLY A 78 -8.37 -18.85 16.40
C GLY A 78 -9.52 -17.92 16.81
N TRP A 79 -10.66 -18.48 17.19
CA TRP A 79 -11.86 -17.70 17.56
C TRP A 79 -11.63 -16.73 18.73
N ILE A 80 -10.84 -17.14 19.74
CA ILE A 80 -10.51 -16.29 20.90
C ILE A 80 -9.66 -15.09 20.46
N ASP A 81 -8.62 -15.33 19.66
CA ASP A 81 -7.73 -14.27 19.17
C ASP A 81 -8.49 -13.32 18.24
N ARG A 82 -9.43 -13.84 17.45
CA ARG A 82 -10.30 -13.06 16.60
C ARG A 82 -11.22 -12.14 17.42
N PHE A 83 -11.81 -12.63 18.51
CA PHE A 83 -12.62 -11.82 19.40
C PHE A 83 -11.78 -10.72 20.09
N ARG A 84 -10.59 -11.07 20.58
CA ARG A 84 -9.65 -10.10 21.15
C ARG A 84 -9.29 -9.00 20.16
N LEU A 85 -8.99 -9.36 18.91
CA LEU A 85 -8.68 -8.36 17.89
C LEU A 85 -9.89 -7.46 17.60
N GLY A 86 -11.09 -8.04 17.49
CA GLY A 86 -12.32 -7.28 17.30
C GLY A 86 -12.56 -6.24 18.40
N LEU A 87 -12.34 -6.61 19.66
CA LEU A 87 -12.41 -5.67 20.79
C LEU A 87 -11.35 -4.57 20.69
N THR A 88 -10.13 -4.88 20.25
CA THR A 88 -9.08 -3.86 20.05
C THR A 88 -9.45 -2.87 18.96
N VAL A 89 -10.01 -3.33 17.83
CA VAL A 89 -10.44 -2.46 16.73
C VAL A 89 -11.61 -1.56 17.13
N LEU A 90 -12.54 -2.03 17.97
CA LEU A 90 -13.65 -1.20 18.46
C LEU A 90 -13.22 -0.19 19.53
N TYR A 91 -12.16 -0.48 20.27
CA TYR A 91 -11.64 0.39 21.31
C TYR A 91 -10.78 1.53 20.76
N ALA A 92 -10.01 1.25 19.70
CA ALA A 92 -9.12 2.20 19.02
C ALA A 92 -9.89 3.17 18.11
#